data_AF-A0A1F3V3H7-F1
#
_entry.id   AF-A0A1F3V3H7-F1
#
_cell.length_a   1.000
_cell.length_b   1.000
_cell.length_c   1.000
_cell.angle_alpha   90.00
_cell.angle_beta   90.00
_cell.angle_gamma   90.00
#
_symmetry.space_group_name_H-M   'P 1'
#
loop_
_entity.id
_entity.type
_entity.pdbx_description
1 polymer ?
#
loop_
_entity_poly.entity_id
_entity_poly.type
_entity_poly.pdbx_seq_one_letter_code
_entity_poly.pdbx_strand_id
1 'polypeptide(L)'
;MFFIKTLLIITWSLLIILGHHSIHAQADDYFNEIVPGEYIIDDFVLPFDPLIDVDKNTKKIFFQQSLVEQDAVNFFYPEHLNLLEFVFFPELLNVSRCPNSIITKHAAYLRYIFRLLSISYLFETLKEYDDVLKRSGDKDVCSTKWEDLFDQCRPQSNEMQKFLKRLRPLYVDAFNKHEITLINDDSLLRWRSLWCKDKTNCVNLDTGKKICQDSRRLIVQLCSETDFIYGLSYIPEMARILKTSNVMNIIDQEGYGIGCMDRFVTLFKDFESKEYWLKNIFPVIFRRNVANQSRYIEGELFLRGALREYDEKGLGDFLFAIKPVEEPQKPSPKVVAIEKIMEEPTPTPLPVPSLKPAPIPVVVKVIEKEVKEVKLSEFESKIKLREERTLSILGIDMNVFAKDYPFTEETIKKYDENLKDYYSRTALLDMLSLDKLGSQQEPVRLKFLKYLMDTDKHQGLFNLQAVIGEKFYVLNDFENKEKPQYIKLENSEKTHFRWQIFILKD
;
A
#
# COMPACT_ATOMS: atom_id res chain seq x y z
N MET A 1 -26.69 14.44 -50.27
CA MET A 1 -25.70 13.37 -49.95
C MET A 1 -24.81 13.68 -48.75
N PHE A 2 -24.15 14.84 -48.64
CA PHE A 2 -23.15 15.11 -47.59
C PHE A 2 -23.53 14.67 -46.16
N PHE A 3 -24.71 15.07 -45.67
CA PHE A 3 -25.20 14.76 -44.32
C PHE A 3 -25.13 13.27 -43.92
N ILE A 4 -25.37 12.34 -44.86
CA ILE A 4 -25.37 10.90 -44.57
C ILE A 4 -23.96 10.40 -44.26
N LYS A 5 -22.93 10.94 -44.92
CA LYS A 5 -21.53 10.60 -44.63
C LYS A 5 -21.10 11.14 -43.27
N THR A 6 -21.46 12.38 -42.93
CA THR A 6 -21.13 12.96 -41.62
C THR A 6 -21.78 12.19 -40.48
N LEU A 7 -23.05 11.81 -40.63
CA LEU A 7 -23.78 11.03 -39.63
C LEU A 7 -23.15 9.64 -39.42
N LEU A 8 -22.79 8.94 -40.50
CA LEU A 8 -22.12 7.64 -40.44
C LEU A 8 -20.74 7.70 -39.75
N ILE A 9 -19.97 8.77 -39.96
CA ILE A 9 -18.69 8.96 -39.29
C ILE A 9 -18.93 9.17 -37.78
N ILE A 10 -19.89 10.02 -37.41
CA ILE A 10 -20.21 10.29 -36.00
C ILE A 10 -20.71 9.04 -35.28
N THR A 11 -21.56 8.21 -35.90
CA THR A 11 -22.03 6.95 -35.29
C THR A 11 -20.92 5.90 -35.19
N TRP A 12 -20.02 5.81 -36.17
CA TRP A 12 -18.81 4.98 -36.04
C TRP A 12 -17.89 5.45 -34.90
N SER A 13 -17.66 6.77 -34.77
CA SER A 13 -16.88 7.32 -33.66
C SER A 13 -17.54 7.04 -32.30
N LEU A 14 -18.85 7.20 -32.17
CA LEU A 14 -19.57 6.84 -30.94
C LEU A 14 -19.46 5.34 -30.63
N LEU A 15 -19.60 4.45 -31.63
CA LEU A 15 -19.49 3.01 -31.42
C LEU A 15 -18.08 2.59 -30.98
N ILE A 16 -17.03 3.23 -31.50
CA ILE A 16 -15.65 2.99 -31.07
C ILE A 16 -15.42 3.49 -29.62
N ILE A 17 -15.94 4.67 -29.27
CA ILE A 17 -15.83 5.24 -27.92
C ILE A 17 -16.61 4.39 -26.89
N LEU A 18 -17.83 3.98 -27.22
CA LEU A 18 -18.65 3.10 -26.38
C LEU A 18 -18.01 1.72 -26.23
N GLY A 19 -17.47 1.14 -27.31
CA GLY A 19 -16.73 -0.12 -27.27
C GLY A 19 -15.50 -0.05 -26.35
N HIS A 20 -14.71 1.03 -26.42
CA HIS A 20 -13.58 1.22 -25.51
C HIS A 20 -14.00 1.40 -24.04
N HIS A 21 -15.14 2.05 -23.76
CA HIS A 21 -15.65 2.16 -22.39
C HIS A 21 -16.18 0.83 -21.85
N SER A 22 -16.90 0.04 -22.66
CA SER A 22 -17.36 -1.29 -22.24
C SER A 22 -16.19 -2.23 -21.93
N ILE A 23 -15.16 -2.26 -22.77
CA ILE A 23 -13.97 -3.12 -22.56
C ILE A 23 -13.19 -2.73 -21.29
N HIS A 24 -13.13 -1.45 -20.94
CA HIS A 24 -12.47 -1.01 -19.70
C HIS A 24 -13.30 -1.29 -18.43
N ALA A 25 -14.62 -1.18 -18.48
CA ALA A 25 -15.47 -1.54 -17.33
C ALA A 25 -15.40 -3.05 -17.01
N GLN A 26 -15.35 -3.89 -18.04
CA GLN A 26 -15.43 -5.35 -17.92
C GLN A 26 -14.18 -6.00 -17.29
N ALA A 27 -13.10 -5.26 -17.05
CA ALA A 27 -11.88 -5.80 -16.42
C ALA A 27 -11.92 -5.75 -14.88
N ASP A 28 -12.60 -4.76 -14.29
CA ASP A 28 -12.68 -4.58 -12.84
C ASP A 28 -13.94 -5.25 -12.25
N ASP A 29 -15.04 -5.31 -13.01
CA ASP A 29 -16.25 -6.05 -12.63
C ASP A 29 -16.08 -7.58 -12.75
N TYR A 30 -14.97 -8.06 -13.34
CA TYR A 30 -14.78 -9.49 -13.60
C TYR A 30 -14.65 -10.35 -12.34
N PHE A 31 -14.32 -9.78 -11.17
CA PHE A 31 -14.40 -10.50 -9.89
C PHE A 31 -15.82 -10.68 -9.35
N ASN A 32 -16.81 -10.00 -9.94
CA ASN A 32 -18.24 -10.23 -9.71
C ASN A 32 -18.85 -11.14 -10.81
N GLU A 33 -18.33 -11.10 -12.04
CA GLU A 33 -18.81 -11.93 -13.16
C GLU A 33 -18.18 -13.34 -13.22
N ILE A 34 -16.93 -13.52 -12.78
CA ILE A 34 -16.46 -14.86 -12.39
C ILE A 34 -17.31 -15.26 -11.18
N VAL A 35 -18.20 -16.24 -11.34
CA VAL A 35 -18.64 -17.07 -10.21
C VAL A 35 -17.52 -18.10 -10.00
N PRO A 36 -16.66 -17.94 -8.98
CA PRO A 36 -15.70 -18.98 -8.68
C PRO A 36 -16.50 -20.14 -8.06
N GLY A 37 -16.21 -21.39 -8.46
CA GLY A 37 -17.15 -22.52 -8.38
C GLY A 37 -17.51 -23.10 -6.99
N GLU A 38 -17.61 -22.29 -5.94
CA GLU A 38 -18.18 -22.67 -4.64
C GLU A 38 -19.61 -22.13 -4.56
N TYR A 39 -20.61 -23.01 -4.68
CA TYR A 39 -21.95 -22.71 -4.19
C TYR A 39 -21.93 -22.80 -2.66
N ILE A 40 -22.54 -21.84 -1.97
CA ILE A 40 -22.74 -21.91 -0.52
C ILE A 40 -23.74 -23.06 -0.27
N ILE A 41 -23.34 -24.05 0.53
CA ILE A 41 -24.12 -25.28 0.74
C ILE A 41 -25.48 -24.97 1.40
N ASP A 42 -25.58 -23.86 2.13
CA ASP A 42 -26.81 -23.38 2.76
C ASP A 42 -27.94 -23.04 1.75
N ASP A 43 -27.60 -22.71 0.50
CA ASP A 43 -28.57 -22.51 -0.59
C ASP A 43 -28.93 -23.81 -1.34
N PHE A 44 -28.27 -24.93 -1.04
CA PHE A 44 -28.50 -26.22 -1.71
C PHE A 44 -29.70 -26.96 -1.14
N VAL A 45 -30.90 -26.46 -1.47
CA VAL A 45 -32.18 -27.08 -1.09
C VAL A 45 -32.37 -28.41 -1.84
N LEU A 46 -31.90 -29.50 -1.23
CA LEU A 46 -32.37 -30.84 -1.56
C LEU A 46 -33.91 -30.89 -1.46
N PRO A 47 -34.61 -31.64 -2.33
CA PRO A 47 -36.05 -31.83 -2.19
C PRO A 47 -36.33 -32.52 -0.84
N PHE A 48 -36.95 -31.77 0.08
CA PHE A 48 -37.10 -32.12 1.50
C PHE A 48 -38.04 -33.30 1.80
N ASP A 49 -38.63 -33.91 0.77
CA ASP A 49 -39.58 -35.02 0.89
C ASP A 49 -38.91 -36.32 0.38
N PRO A 50 -38.48 -37.23 1.28
CA PRO A 50 -37.84 -38.48 0.87
C PRO A 50 -38.88 -39.38 0.21
N LEU A 51 -38.84 -39.47 -1.13
CA LEU A 51 -39.69 -40.36 -1.92
C LEU A 51 -39.40 -41.82 -1.58
N ILE A 52 -40.14 -42.31 -0.59
CA ILE A 52 -40.15 -43.68 -0.10
C ILE A 52 -41.16 -44.47 -0.94
N ASP A 53 -40.68 -45.48 -1.65
CA ASP A 53 -41.53 -46.56 -2.16
C ASP A 53 -41.37 -47.79 -1.26
N VAL A 54 -42.42 -48.61 -1.18
CA VAL A 54 -42.43 -49.82 -0.37
C VAL A 54 -42.90 -50.97 -1.24
N ASP A 55 -42.00 -51.92 -1.48
CA ASP A 55 -42.32 -53.15 -2.20
C ASP A 55 -43.44 -53.89 -1.46
N LYS A 56 -44.61 -53.95 -2.11
CA LYS A 56 -45.84 -54.46 -1.52
C LYS A 56 -45.78 -55.96 -1.24
N ASN A 57 -44.83 -56.68 -1.84
CA ASN A 57 -44.61 -58.11 -1.67
C ASN A 57 -43.54 -58.41 -0.62
N THR A 58 -42.38 -57.74 -0.65
CA THR A 58 -41.29 -58.00 0.31
C THR A 58 -41.33 -57.12 1.56
N LYS A 59 -42.15 -56.06 1.57
CA LYS A 59 -42.22 -55.00 2.59
C LYS A 59 -40.90 -54.28 2.86
N LYS A 60 -39.94 -54.35 1.94
CA LYS A 60 -38.72 -53.54 2.00
C LYS A 60 -39.04 -52.10 1.60
N ILE A 61 -38.47 -51.18 2.36
CA ILE A 61 -38.50 -49.74 2.13
C ILE A 61 -37.36 -49.41 1.16
N PHE A 62 -37.69 -48.78 0.04
CA PHE A 62 -36.74 -48.30 -0.95
C PHE A 62 -36.83 -46.78 -1.03
N PHE A 63 -35.73 -46.10 -0.72
CA PHE A 63 -35.61 -44.66 -0.95
C PHE A 63 -35.27 -44.45 -2.42
N GLN A 64 -36.10 -43.74 -3.19
CA GLN A 64 -35.83 -43.54 -4.62
C GLN A 64 -34.50 -42.80 -4.87
N GLN A 65 -34.02 -42.05 -3.87
CA GLN A 65 -32.68 -41.47 -3.84
C GLN A 65 -31.57 -42.51 -4.06
N SER A 66 -31.64 -43.72 -3.52
CA SER A 66 -30.58 -44.74 -3.72
C SER A 66 -30.58 -45.35 -5.13
N LEU A 67 -31.71 -45.27 -5.85
CA LEU A 67 -31.76 -45.60 -7.28
C LEU A 67 -31.14 -44.46 -8.11
N VAL A 68 -31.43 -43.21 -7.77
CA VAL A 68 -30.80 -42.04 -8.43
C VAL A 68 -29.29 -41.99 -8.16
N GLU A 69 -28.82 -42.35 -6.96
CA GLU A 69 -27.39 -42.51 -6.67
C GLU A 69 -26.75 -43.61 -7.52
N GLN A 70 -27.37 -44.80 -7.60
CA GLN A 70 -26.83 -45.89 -8.41
C GLN A 70 -26.88 -45.59 -9.91
N ASP A 71 -27.95 -45.00 -10.43
CA ASP A 71 -28.02 -44.64 -11.85
C ASP A 71 -27.09 -43.45 -12.17
N ALA A 72 -26.95 -42.44 -11.31
CA ALA A 72 -25.96 -41.37 -11.53
C ALA A 72 -24.52 -41.89 -11.50
N VAL A 73 -24.20 -42.80 -10.56
CA VAL A 73 -22.87 -43.40 -10.41
C VAL A 73 -22.57 -44.46 -11.48
N ASN A 74 -23.56 -44.99 -12.19
CA ASN A 74 -23.32 -45.88 -13.35
C ASN A 74 -23.43 -45.15 -14.71
N PHE A 75 -24.26 -44.13 -14.85
CA PHE A 75 -24.48 -43.41 -16.13
C PHE A 75 -23.35 -42.41 -16.45
N PHE A 76 -22.67 -41.87 -15.43
CA PHE A 76 -21.54 -40.94 -15.62
C PHE A 76 -20.14 -41.60 -15.61
N TYR A 77 -20.04 -42.92 -15.39
CA TYR A 77 -18.75 -43.59 -15.12
C TYR A 77 -18.34 -44.67 -16.16
N PRO A 78 -18.14 -44.33 -17.45
CA PRO A 78 -17.33 -45.15 -18.36
C PRO A 78 -15.84 -45.13 -17.97
N GLU A 79 -15.00 -45.86 -18.73
CA GLU A 79 -13.53 -46.00 -18.57
C GLU A 79 -12.72 -44.68 -18.68
N HIS A 80 -13.38 -43.52 -18.73
CA HIS A 80 -12.77 -42.20 -18.90
C HIS A 80 -12.29 -41.55 -17.58
N LEU A 81 -12.38 -42.25 -16.44
CA LEU A 81 -11.90 -41.72 -15.15
C LEU A 81 -10.43 -41.28 -15.17
N ASN A 82 -9.56 -41.95 -15.93
CA ASN A 82 -8.15 -41.55 -16.11
C ASN A 82 -7.98 -40.16 -16.78
N LEU A 83 -9.01 -39.65 -17.48
CA LEU A 83 -9.05 -38.29 -18.01
C LEU A 83 -9.68 -37.31 -17.03
N LEU A 84 -10.72 -37.73 -16.29
CA LEU A 84 -11.33 -36.90 -15.25
C LEU A 84 -10.38 -36.63 -14.08
N GLU A 85 -9.54 -37.61 -13.71
CA GLU A 85 -8.48 -37.43 -12.71
C GLU A 85 -7.50 -36.32 -13.14
N PHE A 86 -7.18 -36.24 -14.45
CA PHE A 86 -6.30 -35.22 -15.02
C PHE A 86 -6.93 -33.83 -15.18
N VAL A 87 -8.27 -33.72 -15.17
CA VAL A 87 -8.99 -32.45 -15.40
C VAL A 87 -9.55 -31.86 -14.10
N PHE A 88 -10.23 -32.65 -13.27
CA PHE A 88 -10.92 -32.16 -12.07
C PHE A 88 -10.01 -32.02 -10.86
N PHE A 89 -9.05 -32.94 -10.65
CA PHE A 89 -8.21 -32.91 -9.45
C PHE A 89 -7.25 -31.73 -9.40
N PRO A 90 -6.67 -31.21 -10.50
CA PRO A 90 -5.92 -29.96 -10.45
C PRO A 90 -6.75 -28.79 -9.91
N GLU A 91 -8.03 -28.67 -10.31
CA GLU A 91 -8.90 -27.60 -9.82
C GLU A 91 -9.34 -27.84 -8.37
N LEU A 92 -9.82 -29.04 -8.02
CA LEU A 92 -10.20 -29.40 -6.63
C LEU A 92 -9.03 -29.27 -5.63
N LEU A 93 -7.81 -29.65 -6.04
CA LEU A 93 -6.61 -29.48 -5.22
C LEU A 93 -6.19 -28.01 -5.15
N ASN A 94 -6.37 -27.21 -6.19
CA ASN A 94 -6.08 -25.78 -6.14
C ASN A 94 -7.11 -24.99 -5.32
N VAL A 95 -8.40 -25.37 -5.37
CA VAL A 95 -9.47 -24.82 -4.51
C VAL A 95 -9.21 -25.16 -3.04
N SER A 96 -8.93 -26.42 -2.71
CA SER A 96 -8.62 -26.80 -1.32
C SER A 96 -7.30 -26.22 -0.79
N ARG A 97 -6.39 -25.78 -1.68
CA ARG A 97 -5.18 -25.02 -1.34
C ARG A 97 -5.37 -23.50 -1.31
N CYS A 98 -6.49 -22.97 -1.79
CA CYS A 98 -6.87 -21.57 -1.69
C CYS A 98 -8.37 -21.40 -2.06
N PRO A 99 -9.27 -21.30 -1.06
CA PRO A 99 -10.70 -21.10 -1.29
C PRO A 99 -11.02 -19.81 -2.03
N ASN A 100 -12.22 -19.73 -2.61
CA ASN A 100 -12.66 -18.59 -3.43
C ASN A 100 -12.64 -17.25 -2.65
N SER A 101 -13.11 -17.28 -1.41
CA SER A 101 -13.07 -16.14 -0.49
C SER A 101 -11.65 -15.58 -0.31
N ILE A 102 -10.64 -16.45 -0.26
CA ILE A 102 -9.24 -16.07 -0.02
C ILE A 102 -8.59 -15.55 -1.30
N ILE A 103 -8.78 -16.22 -2.46
CA ILE A 103 -8.20 -15.72 -3.71
C ILE A 103 -8.81 -14.37 -4.11
N THR A 104 -10.11 -14.15 -3.96
CA THR A 104 -10.75 -12.85 -4.26
C THR A 104 -10.23 -11.74 -3.35
N LYS A 105 -10.03 -12.01 -2.04
CA LYS A 105 -9.41 -11.08 -1.08
C LYS A 105 -8.01 -10.64 -1.49
N HIS A 106 -7.22 -11.53 -2.10
CA HIS A 106 -5.80 -11.27 -2.42
C HIS A 106 -5.51 -10.97 -3.91
N ALA A 107 -6.44 -11.22 -4.84
CA ALA A 107 -6.18 -11.18 -6.28
C ALA A 107 -5.69 -9.82 -6.83
N ALA A 108 -6.26 -8.71 -6.36
CA ALA A 108 -5.80 -7.38 -6.74
C ALA A 108 -4.34 -7.14 -6.32
N TYR A 109 -3.96 -7.60 -5.12
CA TYR A 109 -2.59 -7.53 -4.63
C TYR A 109 -1.65 -8.49 -5.39
N LEU A 110 -2.11 -9.70 -5.73
CA LEU A 110 -1.38 -10.65 -6.57
C LEU A 110 -1.05 -10.03 -7.94
N ARG A 111 -2.04 -9.43 -8.63
CA ARG A 111 -1.81 -8.71 -9.90
C ARG A 111 -0.80 -7.56 -9.72
N TYR A 112 -0.92 -6.78 -8.65
CA TYR A 112 0.02 -5.70 -8.34
C TYR A 112 1.47 -6.19 -8.16
N ILE A 113 1.73 -7.28 -7.41
CA ILE A 113 3.11 -7.77 -7.22
C ILE A 113 3.71 -8.39 -8.49
N PHE A 114 2.90 -9.00 -9.37
CA PHE A 114 3.38 -9.43 -10.70
C PHE A 114 3.67 -8.23 -11.61
N ARG A 115 2.86 -7.17 -11.59
CA ARG A 115 3.14 -5.90 -12.28
C ARG A 115 4.47 -5.30 -11.80
N LEU A 116 4.65 -5.23 -10.49
CA LEU A 116 5.84 -4.70 -9.82
C LEU A 116 7.12 -5.49 -10.17
N LEU A 117 7.05 -6.83 -10.15
CA LEU A 117 8.16 -7.70 -10.58
C LEU A 117 8.48 -7.49 -12.06
N SER A 118 7.45 -7.37 -12.91
CA SER A 118 7.60 -7.10 -14.34
C SER A 118 8.30 -5.77 -14.60
N ILE A 119 7.88 -4.68 -13.94
CA ILE A 119 8.52 -3.36 -14.03
C ILE A 119 9.99 -3.44 -13.60
N SER A 120 10.27 -4.12 -12.48
CA SER A 120 11.62 -4.30 -11.95
C SER A 120 12.54 -5.04 -12.95
N TYR A 121 12.06 -6.15 -13.53
CA TYR A 121 12.82 -6.94 -14.51
C TYR A 121 12.96 -6.23 -15.86
N LEU A 122 11.95 -5.48 -16.30
CA LEU A 122 12.03 -4.63 -17.49
C LEU A 122 12.99 -3.46 -17.31
N PHE A 123 13.09 -2.87 -16.12
CA PHE A 123 14.03 -1.79 -15.85
C PHE A 123 15.48 -2.28 -15.85
N GLU A 124 15.76 -3.43 -15.23
CA GLU A 124 17.06 -4.12 -15.34
C GLU A 124 17.43 -4.47 -16.78
N THR A 125 16.43 -4.77 -17.60
CA THR A 125 16.57 -5.03 -19.03
C THR A 125 16.86 -3.75 -19.82
N LEU A 126 16.15 -2.65 -19.53
CA LEU A 126 16.35 -1.34 -20.17
C LEU A 126 17.74 -0.76 -19.87
N LYS A 127 18.21 -0.85 -18.62
CA LYS A 127 19.60 -0.52 -18.23
C LYS A 127 20.61 -1.13 -19.21
N GLU A 128 20.48 -2.43 -19.49
CA GLU A 128 21.42 -3.12 -20.37
C GLU A 128 21.31 -2.65 -21.84
N TYR A 129 20.09 -2.51 -22.38
CA TYR A 129 19.90 -2.04 -23.76
C TYR A 129 20.43 -0.61 -23.97
N ASP A 130 20.20 0.29 -23.01
CA ASP A 130 20.74 1.66 -22.97
C ASP A 130 22.27 1.66 -23.07
N ASP A 131 22.92 0.84 -22.25
CA ASP A 131 24.37 0.77 -22.19
C ASP A 131 24.99 0.16 -23.47
N VAL A 132 24.36 -0.85 -24.07
CA VAL A 132 24.80 -1.45 -25.34
C VAL A 132 24.59 -0.50 -26.53
N LEU A 133 23.47 0.24 -26.57
CA LEU A 133 23.18 1.20 -27.63
C LEU A 133 24.10 2.44 -27.55
N LYS A 134 24.33 2.97 -26.34
CA LYS A 134 25.32 4.05 -26.09
C LYS A 134 26.73 3.67 -26.55
N ARG A 135 27.18 2.44 -26.25
CA ARG A 135 28.48 1.89 -26.72
C ARG A 135 28.52 1.72 -28.24
N SER A 136 27.37 1.46 -28.87
CA SER A 136 27.22 1.33 -30.33
C SER A 136 27.06 2.67 -31.05
N GLY A 137 27.08 3.80 -30.32
CA GLY A 137 27.01 5.16 -30.86
C GLY A 137 25.63 5.81 -30.87
N ASP A 138 24.57 5.08 -30.49
CA ASP A 138 23.18 5.53 -30.57
C ASP A 138 22.64 5.88 -29.16
N LYS A 139 22.82 7.14 -28.75
CA LYS A 139 22.89 7.52 -27.32
C LYS A 139 21.55 7.85 -26.64
N ASP A 140 20.48 8.11 -27.41
CA ASP A 140 19.25 8.72 -26.89
C ASP A 140 17.99 7.86 -27.05
N VAL A 141 18.03 6.76 -27.82
CA VAL A 141 16.82 5.96 -28.11
C VAL A 141 16.29 5.21 -26.88
N CYS A 142 17.19 4.78 -25.99
CA CYS A 142 16.87 3.88 -24.87
C CYS A 142 17.06 4.52 -23.48
N SER A 143 16.73 5.82 -23.36
CA SER A 143 16.83 6.54 -22.08
C SER A 143 16.13 5.81 -20.93
N THR A 144 16.88 5.57 -19.87
CA THR A 144 16.45 5.00 -18.58
C THR A 144 16.05 6.07 -17.55
N LYS A 145 16.06 7.36 -17.94
CA LYS A 145 15.71 8.49 -17.07
C LYS A 145 14.26 8.41 -16.60
N TRP A 146 13.99 9.02 -15.46
CA TRP A 146 12.67 9.04 -14.82
C TRP A 146 11.61 9.75 -15.68
N GLU A 147 11.98 10.89 -16.25
CA GLU A 147 11.13 11.75 -17.07
C GLU A 147 10.74 11.05 -18.39
N ASP A 148 11.65 10.23 -18.92
CA ASP A 148 11.51 9.46 -20.14
C ASP A 148 10.69 8.16 -19.96
N LEU A 149 10.33 7.78 -18.73
CA LEU A 149 9.76 6.46 -18.43
C LEU A 149 8.60 6.49 -17.42
N PHE A 150 8.79 7.10 -16.25
CA PHE A 150 7.85 7.00 -15.14
C PHE A 150 6.95 8.24 -14.96
N ASP A 151 7.35 9.43 -15.42
CA ASP A 151 6.45 10.60 -15.46
C ASP A 151 5.30 10.44 -16.50
N GLN A 152 5.37 9.40 -17.34
CA GLN A 152 4.29 9.00 -18.26
C GLN A 152 3.25 8.09 -17.60
N CYS A 153 3.52 7.54 -16.41
CA CYS A 153 2.62 6.66 -15.68
C CYS A 153 1.35 7.37 -15.21
N ARG A 154 0.21 6.70 -15.31
CA ARG A 154 -1.09 7.15 -14.78
C ARG A 154 -1.69 6.09 -13.85
N PRO A 155 -1.11 5.90 -12.66
CA PRO A 155 -1.52 4.85 -11.72
C PRO A 155 -2.96 5.05 -11.25
N GLN A 156 -3.66 3.93 -11.03
CA GLN A 156 -5.05 3.91 -10.60
C GLN A 156 -5.16 3.51 -9.13
N SER A 157 -4.44 2.46 -8.71
CA SER A 157 -4.40 1.97 -7.35
C SER A 157 -3.55 2.83 -6.41
N ASN A 158 -3.90 2.82 -5.13
CA ASN A 158 -3.11 3.48 -4.08
C ASN A 158 -1.71 2.87 -3.96
N GLU A 159 -1.59 1.56 -4.13
CA GLU A 159 -0.34 0.82 -4.17
C GLU A 159 0.60 1.30 -5.29
N MET A 160 0.12 1.41 -6.54
CA MET A 160 0.93 1.88 -7.66
C MET A 160 1.29 3.37 -7.53
N GLN A 161 0.38 4.20 -7.01
CA GLN A 161 0.68 5.60 -6.67
C GLN A 161 1.80 5.72 -5.63
N LYS A 162 1.76 4.93 -4.54
CA LYS A 162 2.82 4.89 -3.52
C LYS A 162 4.16 4.40 -4.08
N PHE A 163 4.14 3.37 -4.92
CA PHE A 163 5.34 2.86 -5.59
C PHE A 163 6.04 3.95 -6.41
N LEU A 164 5.31 4.65 -7.29
CA LEU A 164 5.86 5.74 -8.10
C LEU A 164 6.32 6.94 -7.24
N LYS A 165 5.60 7.25 -6.15
CA LYS A 165 6.02 8.25 -5.15
C LYS A 165 7.39 7.91 -4.53
N ARG A 166 7.65 6.63 -4.26
CA ARG A 166 8.89 6.08 -3.66
C ARG A 166 10.03 5.85 -4.66
N LEU A 167 9.74 5.76 -5.95
CA LEU A 167 10.75 5.55 -7.00
C LEU A 167 11.47 6.83 -7.46
N ARG A 168 10.97 8.03 -7.15
CA ARG A 168 11.53 9.29 -7.66
C ARG A 168 13.07 9.37 -7.48
N PRO A 169 13.84 9.90 -8.45
CA PRO A 169 15.32 9.79 -8.49
C PRO A 169 16.07 10.23 -7.22
N LEU A 170 15.51 11.17 -6.47
CA LEU A 170 16.01 11.63 -5.16
C LEU A 170 16.17 10.50 -4.12
N TYR A 171 15.53 9.33 -4.34
CA TYR A 171 15.47 8.21 -3.40
C TYR A 171 16.00 6.90 -3.98
N VAL A 172 16.58 6.90 -5.20
CA VAL A 172 16.92 5.67 -5.94
C VAL A 172 18.25 5.82 -6.72
N ASP A 173 19.32 5.23 -6.18
CA ASP A 173 20.65 5.14 -6.84
C ASP A 173 20.62 4.46 -8.22
N ALA A 174 19.61 3.63 -8.49
CA ALA A 174 19.44 2.85 -9.72
C ALA A 174 19.47 3.68 -11.01
N PHE A 175 19.07 4.95 -10.93
CA PHE A 175 19.08 5.90 -12.06
C PHE A 175 20.44 6.58 -12.26
N ASN A 176 21.33 6.49 -11.28
CA ASN A 176 22.63 7.19 -11.27
C ASN A 176 23.81 6.23 -11.52
N LYS A 177 23.74 4.98 -11.04
CA LYS A 177 24.81 3.98 -11.19
C LYS A 177 24.86 3.39 -12.61
N HIS A 178 25.92 3.75 -13.34
CA HIS A 178 26.22 3.23 -14.68
C HIS A 178 27.04 1.93 -14.68
N GLU A 179 27.32 1.32 -13.51
CA GLU A 179 28.09 0.07 -13.42
C GLU A 179 27.25 -1.17 -13.76
N ILE A 180 27.02 -1.38 -15.06
CA ILE A 180 26.34 -2.57 -15.57
C ILE A 180 27.39 -3.63 -15.96
N THR A 181 27.50 -4.65 -15.14
CA THR A 181 28.19 -5.90 -15.51
C THR A 181 27.38 -6.64 -16.57
N LEU A 182 27.70 -6.39 -17.85
CA LEU A 182 27.06 -7.03 -19.00
C LEU A 182 26.95 -8.54 -18.79
N ILE A 183 25.72 -9.05 -18.77
CA ILE A 183 25.42 -10.46 -18.46
C ILE A 183 26.20 -11.36 -19.42
N ASN A 184 26.90 -12.35 -18.86
CA ASN A 184 27.76 -13.28 -19.57
C ASN A 184 27.18 -14.70 -19.52
N ASP A 185 25.87 -14.80 -19.77
CA ASP A 185 25.08 -16.03 -19.87
C ASP A 185 24.87 -16.37 -21.36
N ASP A 186 25.12 -17.60 -21.78
CA ASP A 186 25.06 -18.02 -23.18
C ASP A 186 23.66 -17.87 -23.81
N SER A 187 22.60 -17.89 -23.01
CA SER A 187 21.24 -17.61 -23.50
C SER A 187 21.06 -16.14 -23.80
N LEU A 188 21.61 -15.23 -22.97
CA LEU A 188 21.58 -13.81 -23.32
C LEU A 188 22.57 -13.46 -24.42
N LEU A 189 23.72 -14.14 -24.51
CA LEU A 189 24.61 -13.99 -25.66
C LEU A 189 23.92 -14.48 -26.95
N ARG A 190 23.13 -15.56 -26.89
CA ARG A 190 22.26 -15.97 -28.00
C ARG A 190 21.15 -14.95 -28.29
N TRP A 191 20.49 -14.37 -27.28
CA TRP A 191 19.48 -13.33 -27.50
C TRP A 191 20.08 -12.03 -28.07
N ARG A 192 21.24 -11.59 -27.56
CA ARG A 192 22.05 -10.51 -28.14
C ARG A 192 22.49 -10.86 -29.57
N SER A 193 22.82 -12.12 -29.89
CA SER A 193 23.23 -12.54 -31.24
C SER A 193 22.19 -12.33 -32.34
N LEU A 194 20.91 -12.15 -31.99
CA LEU A 194 19.87 -11.73 -32.94
C LEU A 194 20.09 -10.30 -33.49
N TRP A 195 20.90 -9.48 -32.79
CA TRP A 195 21.13 -8.08 -33.15
C TRP A 195 22.59 -7.57 -33.03
N CYS A 196 23.47 -8.26 -32.29
CA CYS A 196 24.89 -7.96 -32.16
C CYS A 196 25.77 -9.21 -32.27
N LYS A 197 26.79 -9.17 -33.13
CA LYS A 197 27.76 -10.28 -33.29
C LYS A 197 28.64 -10.43 -32.05
N ASP A 198 29.14 -9.30 -31.56
CA ASP A 198 30.08 -9.21 -30.44
C ASP A 198 29.55 -8.22 -29.40
N LYS A 199 30.15 -8.17 -28.20
CA LYS A 199 29.78 -7.25 -27.10
C LYS A 199 29.83 -5.75 -27.46
N THR A 200 30.42 -5.39 -28.60
CA THR A 200 30.62 -4.03 -29.10
C THR A 200 30.21 -3.86 -30.57
N ASN A 201 29.64 -4.89 -31.21
CA ASN A 201 29.48 -4.95 -32.66
C ASN A 201 28.02 -5.30 -33.03
N CYS A 202 27.16 -4.29 -32.90
CA CYS A 202 25.73 -4.41 -33.13
C CYS A 202 25.37 -4.14 -34.60
N VAL A 203 24.86 -5.17 -35.29
CA VAL A 203 24.64 -5.19 -36.75
C VAL A 203 23.18 -4.88 -37.12
N ASN A 204 22.25 -5.15 -36.21
CA ASN A 204 20.81 -4.91 -36.40
C ASN A 204 20.29 -4.08 -35.20
N LEU A 205 20.80 -2.85 -35.09
CA LEU A 205 20.48 -1.92 -34.01
C LEU A 205 18.98 -1.69 -33.87
N ASP A 206 18.23 -1.67 -34.98
CA ASP A 206 16.80 -1.39 -34.99
C ASP A 206 15.97 -2.45 -34.26
N THR A 207 16.45 -3.70 -34.19
CA THR A 207 15.84 -4.74 -33.34
C THR A 207 16.05 -4.44 -31.85
N GLY A 208 17.24 -3.99 -31.45
CA GLY A 208 17.51 -3.55 -30.08
C GLY A 208 16.68 -2.31 -29.69
N LYS A 209 16.59 -1.32 -30.59
CA LYS A 209 15.73 -0.14 -30.43
C LYS A 209 14.28 -0.53 -30.24
N LYS A 210 13.77 -1.45 -31.06
CA LYS A 210 12.40 -1.95 -30.93
C LYS A 210 12.16 -2.62 -29.59
N ILE A 211 13.02 -3.55 -29.16
CA ILE A 211 12.84 -4.23 -27.86
C ILE A 211 12.89 -3.22 -26.70
N CYS A 212 13.74 -2.19 -26.79
CA CYS A 212 13.73 -1.10 -25.81
C CYS A 212 12.42 -0.29 -25.84
N GLN A 213 11.91 0.08 -27.01
CA GLN A 213 10.63 0.79 -27.15
C GLN A 213 9.45 -0.05 -26.62
N ASP A 214 9.40 -1.33 -26.95
CA ASP A 214 8.40 -2.28 -26.43
C ASP A 214 8.53 -2.45 -24.90
N SER A 215 9.75 -2.47 -24.35
CA SER A 215 9.99 -2.51 -22.91
C SER A 215 9.57 -1.22 -22.18
N ARG A 216 9.89 -0.04 -22.72
CA ARG A 216 9.43 1.26 -22.19
C ARG A 216 7.90 1.35 -22.23
N ARG A 217 7.29 1.00 -23.37
CA ARG A 217 5.84 0.93 -23.56
C ARG A 217 5.18 0.01 -22.53
N LEU A 218 5.73 -1.19 -22.32
CA LEU A 218 5.19 -2.14 -21.36
C LEU A 218 5.32 -1.65 -19.91
N ILE A 219 6.44 -1.04 -19.51
CA ILE A 219 6.54 -0.38 -18.18
C ILE A 219 5.46 0.69 -18.02
N VAL A 220 5.25 1.56 -19.01
CA VAL A 220 4.21 2.61 -18.97
C VAL A 220 2.81 2.02 -18.84
N GLN A 221 2.51 0.91 -19.52
CA GLN A 221 1.23 0.19 -19.36
C GLN A 221 1.09 -0.42 -17.96
N LEU A 222 2.13 -1.09 -17.45
CA LEU A 222 2.14 -1.73 -16.12
C LEU A 222 1.97 -0.72 -14.98
N CYS A 223 2.67 0.42 -15.02
CA CYS A 223 2.58 1.45 -13.98
C CYS A 223 1.36 2.38 -14.13
N SER A 224 0.68 2.35 -15.28
CA SER A 224 -0.64 2.97 -15.48
C SER A 224 -1.78 1.98 -15.28
N GLU A 225 -1.46 0.72 -14.99
CA GLU A 225 -2.40 -0.38 -14.74
C GLU A 225 -3.37 -0.68 -15.90
N THR A 226 -3.01 -0.23 -17.11
CA THR A 226 -3.71 -0.49 -18.39
C THR A 226 -3.17 -1.71 -19.13
N ASP A 227 -2.39 -2.54 -18.44
CA ASP A 227 -1.82 -3.79 -18.92
C ASP A 227 -2.76 -4.99 -18.71
N PHE A 228 -2.54 -6.03 -19.52
CA PHE A 228 -3.17 -7.34 -19.38
C PHE A 228 -2.17 -8.38 -18.86
N ILE A 229 -1.23 -8.02 -17.98
CA ILE A 229 -0.38 -8.99 -17.31
C ILE A 229 -1.03 -9.37 -15.98
N TYR A 230 -1.05 -10.68 -15.70
CA TYR A 230 -1.60 -11.24 -14.48
C TYR A 230 -0.57 -12.11 -13.76
N GLY A 231 -0.39 -13.37 -14.17
CA GLY A 231 0.45 -14.34 -13.46
C GLY A 231 1.80 -14.65 -14.11
N LEU A 232 2.02 -14.19 -15.35
CA LEU A 232 3.14 -14.60 -16.20
C LEU A 232 3.28 -16.13 -16.25
N SER A 233 2.17 -16.83 -16.50
CA SER A 233 2.05 -18.30 -16.51
C SER A 233 3.03 -18.99 -17.47
N TYR A 234 3.52 -18.26 -18.47
CA TYR A 234 4.50 -18.72 -19.45
C TYR A 234 5.97 -18.53 -19.01
N ILE A 235 6.21 -17.97 -17.82
CA ILE A 235 7.52 -17.70 -17.19
C ILE A 235 7.49 -18.15 -15.71
N PRO A 236 7.58 -19.47 -15.43
CA PRO A 236 7.37 -20.02 -14.08
C PRO A 236 8.36 -19.53 -13.02
N GLU A 237 9.51 -18.98 -13.43
CA GLU A 237 10.44 -18.29 -12.55
C GLU A 237 9.77 -17.14 -11.78
N MET A 238 8.81 -16.42 -12.38
CA MET A 238 8.21 -15.23 -11.78
C MET A 238 7.38 -15.57 -10.54
N ALA A 239 6.49 -16.56 -10.65
CA ALA A 239 5.74 -17.07 -9.52
C ALA A 239 6.66 -17.68 -8.44
N ARG A 240 7.77 -18.34 -8.84
CA ARG A 240 8.76 -18.87 -7.89
C ARG A 240 9.45 -17.77 -7.09
N ILE A 241 9.84 -16.66 -7.72
CA ILE A 241 10.47 -15.51 -7.04
C ILE A 241 9.53 -14.98 -5.95
N LEU A 242 8.26 -14.72 -6.29
CA LEU A 242 7.27 -14.17 -5.35
C LEU A 242 7.01 -15.11 -4.17
N LYS A 243 6.95 -16.43 -4.40
CA LYS A 243 6.84 -17.45 -3.34
C LYS A 243 8.01 -17.48 -2.35
N THR A 244 9.15 -16.85 -2.68
CA THR A 244 10.34 -16.77 -1.83
C THR A 244 10.60 -15.37 -1.27
N SER A 245 9.77 -14.37 -1.59
CA SER A 245 9.97 -12.98 -1.18
C SER A 245 9.00 -12.53 -0.07
N ASN A 246 9.25 -11.35 0.50
CA ASN A 246 8.53 -10.83 1.67
C ASN A 246 7.01 -10.62 1.45
N VAL A 247 6.54 -10.60 0.20
CA VAL A 247 5.11 -10.46 -0.12
C VAL A 247 4.28 -11.62 0.41
N MET A 248 4.89 -12.79 0.64
CA MET A 248 4.21 -13.95 1.22
C MET A 248 3.68 -13.68 2.63
N ASN A 249 4.32 -12.79 3.41
CA ASN A 249 3.83 -12.39 4.74
C ASN A 249 2.41 -11.78 4.73
N ILE A 250 1.96 -11.31 3.56
CA ILE A 250 0.67 -10.63 3.36
C ILE A 250 -0.36 -11.59 2.75
N ILE A 251 0.09 -12.55 1.93
CA ILE A 251 -0.78 -13.48 1.18
C ILE A 251 -0.99 -14.77 1.99
N ASP A 252 -0.03 -15.17 2.82
CA ASP A 252 -0.03 -16.41 3.60
C ASP A 252 -0.53 -16.25 5.03
N GLN A 253 -1.22 -15.12 5.33
CA GLN A 253 -1.84 -14.83 6.64
C GLN A 253 -2.75 -15.96 7.15
N GLU A 254 -3.33 -16.74 6.22
CA GLU A 254 -4.26 -17.83 6.49
C GLU A 254 -3.71 -19.21 6.06
N GLY A 255 -2.40 -19.30 5.74
CA GLY A 255 -1.71 -20.55 5.37
C GLY A 255 -1.97 -21.06 3.94
N TYR A 256 -2.69 -20.30 3.11
CA TYR A 256 -3.05 -20.66 1.74
C TYR A 256 -2.16 -19.99 0.67
N GLY A 257 -1.20 -19.15 1.04
CA GLY A 257 -0.61 -18.16 0.15
C GLY A 257 0.11 -18.74 -1.07
N ILE A 258 0.83 -19.85 -0.90
CA ILE A 258 1.48 -20.57 -2.02
C ILE A 258 0.43 -21.13 -2.98
N GLY A 259 -0.66 -21.68 -2.44
CA GLY A 259 -1.79 -22.20 -3.21
C GLY A 259 -2.54 -21.09 -3.96
N CYS A 260 -2.75 -19.94 -3.31
CA CYS A 260 -3.37 -18.77 -3.93
C CYS A 260 -2.52 -18.22 -5.08
N MET A 261 -1.19 -18.21 -4.94
CA MET A 261 -0.27 -17.85 -6.02
C MET A 261 -0.41 -18.80 -7.22
N ASP A 262 -0.35 -20.11 -7.02
CA ASP A 262 -0.50 -21.10 -8.11
C ASP A 262 -1.88 -21.06 -8.75
N ARG A 263 -2.94 -20.91 -7.94
CA ARG A 263 -4.32 -20.82 -8.41
C ARG A 263 -4.54 -19.54 -9.22
N PHE A 264 -4.01 -18.40 -8.79
CA PHE A 264 -4.07 -17.13 -9.53
C PHE A 264 -3.35 -17.22 -10.88
N VAL A 265 -2.13 -17.76 -10.91
CA VAL A 265 -1.37 -17.97 -12.16
C VAL A 265 -2.10 -18.95 -13.10
N THR A 266 -2.82 -19.93 -12.55
CA THR A 266 -3.61 -20.89 -13.33
C THR A 266 -4.87 -20.25 -13.91
N LEU A 267 -5.66 -19.53 -13.11
CA LEU A 267 -6.92 -18.91 -13.52
C LEU A 267 -6.72 -17.83 -14.59
N PHE A 268 -5.72 -16.97 -14.44
CA PHE A 268 -5.49 -15.85 -15.36
C PHE A 268 -4.61 -16.19 -16.58
N LYS A 269 -4.12 -17.43 -16.67
CA LYS A 269 -3.26 -17.96 -17.75
C LYS A 269 -3.78 -17.65 -19.16
N ASP A 270 -5.09 -17.67 -19.37
CA ASP A 270 -5.69 -17.50 -20.70
C ASP A 270 -6.36 -16.14 -20.91
N PHE A 271 -6.34 -15.28 -19.88
CA PHE A 271 -6.72 -13.86 -19.93
C PHE A 271 -5.51 -12.91 -20.08
N GLU A 272 -4.29 -13.38 -19.82
CA GLU A 272 -3.09 -12.54 -19.88
C GLU A 272 -2.49 -12.37 -21.29
N SER A 273 -1.98 -11.16 -21.58
CA SER A 273 -1.18 -10.90 -22.78
C SER A 273 0.14 -11.65 -22.71
N LYS A 274 0.33 -12.56 -23.67
CA LYS A 274 1.53 -13.39 -23.78
C LYS A 274 2.60 -12.65 -24.58
N GLU A 275 3.30 -11.75 -23.89
CA GLU A 275 4.47 -11.02 -24.38
C GLU A 275 5.67 -11.99 -24.54
N TYR A 276 5.63 -12.83 -25.57
CA TYR A 276 6.52 -13.98 -25.77
C TYR A 276 8.03 -13.66 -25.72
N TRP A 277 8.42 -12.41 -25.99
CA TRP A 277 9.80 -11.94 -25.90
C TRP A 277 10.31 -11.88 -24.44
N LEU A 278 9.45 -11.62 -23.46
CA LEU A 278 9.80 -11.67 -22.02
C LEU A 278 10.31 -13.06 -21.62
N LYS A 279 9.76 -14.13 -22.19
CA LYS A 279 10.14 -15.52 -21.91
C LYS A 279 11.62 -15.80 -22.20
N ASN A 280 12.25 -15.03 -23.10
CA ASN A 280 13.67 -15.17 -23.43
C ASN A 280 14.58 -14.27 -22.58
N ILE A 281 14.03 -13.25 -21.91
CA ILE A 281 14.79 -12.24 -21.16
C ILE A 281 14.68 -12.49 -19.65
N PHE A 282 13.47 -12.62 -19.12
CA PHE A 282 13.20 -12.69 -17.68
C PHE A 282 13.92 -13.88 -17.00
N PRO A 283 13.93 -15.11 -17.54
CA PRO A 283 14.71 -16.21 -16.96
C PRO A 283 16.21 -15.93 -16.88
N VAL A 284 16.75 -15.03 -17.72
CA VAL A 284 18.18 -14.69 -17.74
C VAL A 284 18.52 -13.57 -16.76
N ILE A 285 17.64 -12.56 -16.62
CA ILE A 285 17.70 -11.59 -15.52
C ILE A 285 17.62 -12.33 -14.17
N PHE A 286 16.73 -13.32 -14.04
CA PHE A 286 16.64 -14.17 -12.86
C PHE A 286 17.95 -14.92 -12.59
N ARG A 287 18.50 -15.64 -13.58
CA ARG A 287 19.78 -16.37 -13.40
C ARG A 287 20.93 -15.43 -13.05
N ARG A 288 21.02 -14.25 -13.67
CA ARG A 288 21.98 -13.20 -13.29
C ARG A 288 21.82 -12.81 -11.82
N ASN A 289 20.61 -12.49 -11.39
CA ASN A 289 20.36 -12.02 -10.03
C ASN A 289 20.72 -13.09 -8.98
N VAL A 290 20.43 -14.36 -9.26
CA VAL A 290 20.86 -15.49 -8.41
C VAL A 290 22.38 -15.68 -8.44
N ALA A 291 22.99 -15.74 -9.63
CA ALA A 291 24.42 -16.04 -9.78
C ALA A 291 25.33 -14.94 -9.20
N ASN A 292 24.94 -13.67 -9.34
CA ASN A 292 25.66 -12.52 -8.79
C ASN A 292 25.40 -12.32 -7.28
N GLN A 293 24.59 -13.16 -6.63
CA GLN A 293 24.09 -12.95 -5.26
C GLN A 293 23.50 -11.54 -5.08
N SER A 294 22.66 -11.11 -6.03
CA SER A 294 22.00 -9.81 -6.01
C SER A 294 21.24 -9.62 -4.70
N ARG A 295 21.39 -8.43 -4.11
CA ARG A 295 20.70 -8.05 -2.85
C ARG A 295 19.18 -8.24 -2.92
N TYR A 296 18.61 -8.13 -4.13
CA TYR A 296 17.22 -8.46 -4.44
C TYR A 296 17.19 -9.33 -5.69
N ILE A 297 16.55 -10.50 -5.60
CA ILE A 297 16.37 -11.42 -6.75
C ILE A 297 15.26 -10.89 -7.66
N GLU A 298 14.32 -10.18 -7.06
CA GLU A 298 13.19 -9.45 -7.61
C GLU A 298 13.61 -8.20 -8.43
N GLY A 299 14.91 -7.86 -8.43
CA GLY A 299 15.45 -6.66 -9.08
C GLY A 299 15.33 -5.41 -8.21
N GLU A 300 16.04 -4.34 -8.61
CA GLU A 300 16.29 -3.18 -7.74
C GLU A 300 15.03 -2.35 -7.40
N LEU A 301 14.04 -2.31 -8.30
CA LEU A 301 12.84 -1.49 -8.09
C LEU A 301 11.78 -2.18 -7.21
N PHE A 302 11.72 -3.52 -7.22
CA PHE A 302 10.64 -4.28 -6.58
C PHE A 302 10.43 -3.90 -5.11
N LEU A 303 11.51 -3.82 -4.32
CA LEU A 303 11.39 -3.50 -2.89
C LEU A 303 10.75 -2.14 -2.62
N ARG A 304 10.78 -1.17 -3.55
CA ARG A 304 10.10 0.13 -3.36
C ARG A 304 8.57 0.03 -3.41
N GLY A 305 8.03 -1.01 -4.06
CA GLY A 305 6.60 -1.29 -4.14
C GLY A 305 6.13 -2.41 -3.21
N ALA A 306 7.01 -3.34 -2.83
CA ALA A 306 6.69 -4.53 -2.03
C ALA A 306 6.61 -4.25 -0.51
N LEU A 307 6.26 -3.01 -0.13
CA LEU A 307 6.30 -2.52 1.24
C LEU A 307 4.95 -2.57 1.96
N ARG A 308 3.93 -3.21 1.37
CA ARG A 308 2.57 -3.17 1.91
C ARG A 308 2.48 -3.65 3.36
N GLU A 309 3.30 -4.61 3.78
CA GLU A 309 3.42 -5.05 5.18
C GLU A 309 3.89 -3.90 6.11
N TYR A 310 4.85 -3.10 5.66
CA TYR A 310 5.35 -1.93 6.39
C TYR A 310 4.36 -0.76 6.33
N ASP A 311 3.60 -0.61 5.25
CA ASP A 311 2.53 0.38 5.13
C ASP A 311 1.38 0.09 6.10
N GLU A 312 0.93 -1.17 6.18
CA GLU A 312 -0.12 -1.62 7.11
C GLU A 312 0.34 -1.48 8.58
N LYS A 313 1.65 -1.65 8.84
CA LYS A 313 2.30 -1.38 10.14
C LYS A 313 2.67 0.10 10.37
N GLY A 314 2.34 1.01 9.46
CA GLY A 314 2.62 2.46 9.59
C GLY A 314 4.08 2.90 9.38
N LEU A 315 4.99 1.98 9.07
CA LEU A 315 6.43 2.19 8.86
C LEU A 315 6.78 2.64 7.43
N GLY A 316 5.86 2.48 6.48
CA GLY A 316 6.12 2.66 5.04
C GLY A 316 6.57 4.05 4.58
N ASP A 317 6.20 5.12 5.31
CA ASP A 317 6.67 6.49 5.02
C ASP A 317 7.95 6.86 5.82
N PHE A 318 8.32 6.10 6.87
CA PHE A 318 9.60 6.28 7.56
C PHE A 318 10.79 5.73 6.73
N LEU A 319 10.61 4.54 6.14
CA LEU A 319 11.61 3.91 5.26
C LEU A 319 11.94 4.79 4.03
N PHE A 320 10.99 5.62 3.61
CA PHE A 320 11.10 6.52 2.46
C PHE A 320 10.61 7.92 2.86
N ALA A 321 11.26 8.48 3.90
CA ALA A 321 11.00 9.82 4.42
C ALA A 321 11.20 10.88 3.32
N ILE A 322 10.13 11.15 2.59
CA ILE A 322 10.08 12.22 1.61
C ILE A 322 10.21 13.52 2.38
N LYS A 323 11.36 14.21 2.22
CA LYS A 323 11.49 15.58 2.69
C LYS A 323 10.32 16.37 2.08
N PRO A 324 9.48 17.04 2.89
CA PRO A 324 8.40 17.85 2.34
C PRO A 324 9.03 18.84 1.37
N VAL A 325 8.54 18.86 0.14
CA VAL A 325 8.87 19.92 -0.79
C VAL A 325 8.38 21.20 -0.14
N GLU A 326 9.28 22.15 0.12
CA GLU A 326 8.91 23.45 0.67
C GLU A 326 7.91 24.09 -0.29
N GLU A 327 6.63 24.12 0.10
CA GLU A 327 5.63 24.85 -0.67
C GLU A 327 6.08 26.30 -0.76
N PRO A 328 6.22 26.89 -1.96
CA PRO A 328 6.66 28.27 -2.10
C PRO A 328 5.66 29.16 -1.35
N GLN A 329 6.10 29.71 -0.22
CA GLN A 329 5.22 30.36 0.76
C GLN A 329 4.32 31.37 0.06
N LYS A 330 3.00 31.12 0.05
CA LYS A 330 2.03 32.12 -0.40
C LYS A 330 2.30 33.40 0.40
N PRO A 331 2.61 34.53 -0.24
CA PRO A 331 3.01 35.73 0.47
C PRO A 331 1.89 36.13 1.42
N SER A 332 2.22 36.19 2.71
CA SER A 332 1.25 36.57 3.74
C SER A 332 0.73 37.98 3.43
N PRO A 333 -0.59 38.22 3.57
CA PRO A 333 -1.15 39.54 3.29
C PRO A 333 -0.49 40.55 4.24
N LYS A 334 0.17 41.57 3.67
CA LYS A 334 0.83 42.62 4.45
C LYS A 334 -0.18 43.27 5.39
N VAL A 335 -0.01 43.05 6.69
CA VAL A 335 -0.72 43.79 7.73
C VAL A 335 -0.28 45.24 7.62
N VAL A 336 -1.16 46.10 7.14
CA VAL A 336 -0.94 47.55 7.16
C VAL A 336 -1.12 48.01 8.60
N ALA A 337 -0.01 48.21 9.30
CA ALA A 337 -0.01 48.83 10.61
C ALA A 337 -0.50 50.28 10.46
N ILE A 338 -1.68 50.58 11.00
CA ILE A 338 -2.18 51.95 11.12
C ILE A 338 -1.59 52.52 12.40
N GLU A 339 -0.48 53.25 12.28
CA GLU A 339 0.04 54.08 13.37
C GLU A 339 -0.99 55.16 13.72
N LYS A 340 -1.56 55.04 14.92
CA LYS A 340 -2.58 55.98 15.41
C LYS A 340 -1.90 57.15 16.11
N ILE A 341 -1.35 58.07 15.32
CA ILE A 341 -0.81 59.34 15.82
C ILE A 341 -1.93 60.09 16.56
N MET A 342 -1.60 60.66 17.71
CA MET A 342 -2.54 61.29 18.63
C MET A 342 -2.27 62.80 18.70
N GLU A 343 -3.12 63.59 18.04
CA GLU A 343 -3.18 65.04 18.20
C GLU A 343 -4.62 65.48 18.48
N GLU A 344 -4.76 66.57 19.25
CA GLU A 344 -6.03 67.11 19.75
C GLU A 344 -6.19 68.59 19.31
N PRO A 345 -7.31 69.30 19.57
CA PRO A 345 -8.16 69.75 18.48
C PRO A 345 -8.22 71.27 18.29
N THR A 346 -8.78 71.72 17.15
CA THR A 346 -9.37 73.07 17.01
C THR A 346 -10.48 73.07 15.93
N PRO A 347 -11.51 73.97 16.00
CA PRO A 347 -12.81 73.73 15.33
C PRO A 347 -13.19 74.73 14.21
N THR A 348 -14.43 74.56 13.71
CA THR A 348 -15.27 75.47 12.86
C THR A 348 -14.87 75.71 11.38
N PRO A 349 -15.84 76.00 10.46
CA PRO A 349 -17.27 75.66 10.44
C PRO A 349 -17.77 75.07 9.07
N LEU A 350 -19.08 74.76 8.98
CA LEU A 350 -19.78 74.23 7.78
C LEU A 350 -19.89 75.26 6.63
N PRO A 351 -20.02 74.78 5.37
CA PRO A 351 -21.35 74.80 4.73
C PRO A 351 -21.72 73.54 3.89
N VAL A 352 -22.97 73.51 3.42
CA VAL A 352 -23.74 72.43 2.75
C VAL A 352 -24.43 73.04 1.49
N PRO A 353 -24.81 72.35 0.38
CA PRO A 353 -24.99 70.90 0.08
C PRO A 353 -24.07 70.43 -1.11
N SER A 354 -24.33 69.50 -2.05
CA SER A 354 -25.54 68.75 -2.46
C SER A 354 -25.31 67.50 -3.35
N LEU A 355 -26.26 66.55 -3.26
CA LEU A 355 -26.85 65.73 -4.37
C LEU A 355 -25.94 65.02 -5.40
N LYS A 356 -25.69 63.71 -5.20
CA LYS A 356 -26.48 62.61 -5.81
C LYS A 356 -26.02 61.21 -5.29
N PRO A 357 -26.85 60.15 -5.42
CA PRO A 357 -26.66 58.90 -4.67
C PRO A 357 -25.82 57.82 -5.39
N ALA A 358 -25.21 56.95 -4.58
CA ALA A 358 -24.63 55.66 -4.96
C ALA A 358 -25.27 54.54 -4.10
N PRO A 359 -25.27 53.26 -4.54
CA PRO A 359 -26.20 52.25 -4.02
C PRO A 359 -25.86 51.73 -2.63
N ILE A 360 -26.90 51.30 -1.90
CA ILE A 360 -26.82 50.70 -0.57
C ILE A 360 -26.16 49.32 -0.66
N PRO A 361 -25.01 49.07 0.00
CA PRO A 361 -24.50 47.71 0.16
C PRO A 361 -25.36 46.95 1.19
N VAL A 362 -25.79 45.74 0.85
CA VAL A 362 -26.52 44.87 1.78
C VAL A 362 -25.61 44.50 2.94
N VAL A 363 -26.00 44.87 4.16
CA VAL A 363 -25.28 44.47 5.38
C VAL A 363 -25.48 42.97 5.60
N VAL A 364 -24.53 42.18 5.12
CA VAL A 364 -24.40 40.78 5.51
C VAL A 364 -24.12 40.75 7.01
N LYS A 365 -25.07 40.24 7.80
CA LYS A 365 -24.80 39.92 9.21
C LYS A 365 -23.67 38.90 9.25
N VAL A 366 -22.49 39.33 9.71
CA VAL A 366 -21.45 38.41 10.16
C VAL A 366 -22.04 37.65 11.33
N ILE A 367 -22.26 36.35 11.14
CA ILE A 367 -22.61 35.46 12.25
C ILE A 367 -21.32 35.29 13.05
N GLU A 368 -21.27 35.98 14.19
CA GLU A 368 -20.18 35.84 15.16
C GLU A 368 -20.17 34.40 15.66
N LYS A 369 -19.19 33.63 15.18
CA LYS A 369 -19.14 32.19 15.35
C LYS A 369 -18.55 31.90 16.72
N GLU A 370 -19.40 31.50 17.67
CA GLU A 370 -19.01 31.16 19.04
C GLU A 370 -17.71 30.34 19.07
N VAL A 371 -16.67 30.93 19.64
CA VAL A 371 -15.39 30.26 19.86
C VAL A 371 -15.59 29.31 21.04
N LYS A 372 -15.95 28.06 20.75
CA LYS A 372 -15.98 27.00 21.76
C LYS A 372 -14.62 26.91 22.43
N GLU A 373 -14.57 27.19 23.73
CA GLU A 373 -13.35 27.02 24.51
C GLU A 373 -12.87 25.57 24.44
N VAL A 374 -11.63 25.38 24.01
CA VAL A 374 -11.03 24.05 23.91
C VAL A 374 -10.62 23.62 25.32
N LYS A 375 -11.43 22.74 25.94
CA LYS A 375 -11.09 22.12 27.23
C LYS A 375 -9.74 21.41 27.09
N LEU A 376 -8.74 21.90 27.83
CA LEU A 376 -7.42 21.30 27.94
C LEU A 376 -7.49 19.98 28.73
N SER A 377 -6.62 19.04 28.39
CA SER A 377 -6.39 17.85 29.21
C SER A 377 -5.67 18.19 30.52
N GLU A 378 -5.77 17.31 31.51
CA GLU A 378 -5.07 17.44 32.80
C GLU A 378 -3.54 17.45 32.65
N PHE A 379 -2.99 16.85 31.58
CA PHE A 379 -1.56 16.94 31.28
C PHE A 379 -1.16 18.40 30.94
N GLU A 380 -1.90 19.06 30.03
CA GLU A 380 -1.66 20.46 29.66
C GLU A 380 -2.05 21.44 30.76
N SER A 381 -3.10 21.14 31.55
CA SER A 381 -3.52 21.95 32.70
C SER A 381 -2.36 22.12 33.69
N LYS A 382 -1.64 21.03 33.98
CA LYS A 382 -0.51 21.02 34.92
C LYS A 382 0.76 21.59 34.30
N ILE A 383 1.01 21.41 33.00
CA ILE A 383 2.15 22.07 32.33
C ILE A 383 2.03 23.60 32.49
N LYS A 384 0.87 24.16 32.17
CA LYS A 384 0.60 25.59 32.33
C LYS A 384 0.67 26.02 33.79
N LEU A 385 0.01 25.30 34.70
CA LEU A 385 0.03 25.62 36.13
C LEU A 385 1.44 25.54 36.75
N ARG A 386 2.31 24.64 36.27
CA ARG A 386 3.73 24.56 36.64
C ARG A 386 4.48 25.80 36.14
N GLU A 387 4.29 26.19 34.87
CA GLU A 387 4.97 27.33 34.26
C GLU A 387 4.52 28.65 34.91
N GLU A 388 3.21 28.89 35.04
CA GLU A 388 2.60 30.05 35.71
C GLU A 388 3.08 30.24 37.16
N ARG A 389 3.28 29.13 37.90
CA ARG A 389 3.72 29.15 39.31
C ARG A 389 5.22 28.87 39.48
N THR A 390 5.98 28.78 38.39
CA THR A 390 7.43 28.47 38.36
C THR A 390 7.83 27.26 39.22
N LEU A 391 6.99 26.20 39.25
CA LEU A 391 7.23 25.03 40.10
C LEU A 391 8.31 24.11 39.52
N SER A 392 9.19 23.57 40.38
CA SER A 392 10.25 22.63 39.98
C SER A 392 9.74 21.22 39.70
N ILE A 393 8.62 20.84 40.33
CA ILE A 393 7.91 19.57 40.14
C ILE A 393 6.42 19.77 40.42
N LEU A 394 5.54 19.14 39.61
CA LEU A 394 4.10 19.15 39.83
C LEU A 394 3.48 17.80 39.47
N GLY A 395 2.69 17.22 40.38
CA GLY A 395 1.96 15.97 40.15
C GLY A 395 0.68 16.18 39.32
N ILE A 396 0.39 15.20 38.45
CA ILE A 396 -0.86 15.11 37.67
C ILE A 396 -1.91 14.36 38.49
N ASP A 397 -3.19 14.78 38.47
CA ASP A 397 -4.25 13.97 39.10
C ASP A 397 -4.57 12.78 38.19
N MET A 398 -4.07 11.60 38.56
CA MET A 398 -4.26 10.37 37.80
C MET A 398 -5.74 9.98 37.67
N ASN A 399 -6.63 10.43 38.57
CA ASN A 399 -8.07 10.15 38.52
C ASN A 399 -8.82 11.06 37.51
N VAL A 400 -8.21 12.19 37.13
CA VAL A 400 -8.69 13.06 36.04
C VAL A 400 -8.05 12.62 34.73
N PHE A 401 -6.73 12.36 34.72
CA PHE A 401 -6.00 11.87 33.56
C PHE A 401 -6.48 10.49 33.05
N ALA A 402 -7.01 9.63 33.92
CA ALA A 402 -7.69 8.40 33.50
C ALA A 402 -8.95 8.68 32.64
N LYS A 403 -9.66 9.79 32.90
CA LYS A 403 -10.93 10.17 32.25
C LYS A 403 -10.75 11.04 31.01
N ASP A 404 -9.61 11.71 30.86
CA ASP A 404 -9.25 12.36 29.59
C ASP A 404 -8.87 11.28 28.57
N TYR A 405 -9.43 11.37 27.36
CA TYR A 405 -9.21 10.43 26.24
C TYR A 405 -9.33 8.93 26.60
N PRO A 406 -10.49 8.45 27.08
CA PRO A 406 -10.69 7.04 27.37
C PRO A 406 -10.62 6.19 26.09
N PHE A 407 -9.89 5.07 26.14
CA PHE A 407 -9.83 4.12 25.04
C PHE A 407 -11.08 3.24 24.98
N THR A 408 -11.60 2.98 23.77
CA THR A 408 -12.65 1.97 23.55
C THR A 408 -12.07 0.55 23.56
N GLU A 409 -12.89 -0.47 23.82
CA GLU A 409 -12.42 -1.88 23.76
C GLU A 409 -11.80 -2.24 22.40
N GLU A 410 -12.34 -1.73 21.30
CA GLU A 410 -11.79 -1.89 19.94
C GLU A 410 -10.39 -1.27 19.81
N THR A 411 -10.21 -0.09 20.41
CA THR A 411 -8.90 0.60 20.45
C THR A 411 -7.91 -0.18 21.30
N ILE A 412 -8.34 -0.72 22.44
CA ILE A 412 -7.53 -1.57 23.32
C ILE A 412 -7.10 -2.84 22.59
N LYS A 413 -8.02 -3.56 21.92
CA LYS A 413 -7.72 -4.76 21.13
C LYS A 413 -6.68 -4.48 20.05
N LYS A 414 -6.90 -3.41 19.26
CA LYS A 414 -5.95 -2.97 18.22
C LYS A 414 -4.57 -2.61 18.80
N TYR A 415 -4.50 -2.06 20.01
CA TYR A 415 -3.24 -1.79 20.69
C TYR A 415 -2.60 -3.03 21.31
N ASP A 416 -3.36 -4.00 21.81
CA ASP A 416 -2.82 -5.27 22.31
C ASP A 416 -2.26 -6.16 21.18
N GLU A 417 -2.81 -6.07 19.98
CA GLU A 417 -2.24 -6.70 18.77
C GLU A 417 -0.92 -6.06 18.33
N ASN A 418 -0.82 -4.72 18.37
CA ASN A 418 0.28 -3.98 17.76
C ASN A 418 1.41 -3.57 18.71
N LEU A 419 1.14 -3.37 20.01
CA LEU A 419 2.11 -2.81 20.97
C LEU A 419 2.73 -3.84 21.92
N LYS A 420 2.26 -5.10 21.92
CA LYS A 420 2.68 -6.15 22.85
C LYS A 420 4.20 -6.35 22.94
N ASP A 421 4.88 -6.27 21.80
CA ASP A 421 6.32 -6.47 21.73
C ASP A 421 7.11 -5.17 22.00
N TYR A 422 6.49 -4.00 21.80
CA TYR A 422 7.12 -2.68 21.94
C TYR A 422 7.43 -2.30 23.39
N TYR A 423 6.70 -2.83 24.37
CA TYR A 423 7.02 -2.67 25.79
C TYR A 423 7.87 -3.83 26.37
N SER A 424 8.43 -4.70 25.52
CA SER A 424 9.44 -5.67 25.95
C SER A 424 10.76 -4.97 26.30
N ARG A 425 11.52 -5.52 27.26
CA ARG A 425 12.80 -4.93 27.68
C ARG A 425 13.82 -4.88 26.53
N THR A 426 13.79 -5.84 25.61
CA THR A 426 14.63 -5.89 24.41
C THR A 426 14.27 -4.77 23.44
N ALA A 427 13.00 -4.66 23.01
CA ALA A 427 12.59 -3.63 22.07
C ALA A 427 12.86 -2.21 22.60
N LEU A 428 12.67 -1.99 23.91
CA LEU A 428 12.98 -0.71 24.54
C LEU A 428 14.49 -0.41 24.60
N LEU A 429 15.37 -1.42 24.74
CA LEU A 429 16.83 -1.25 24.67
C LEU A 429 17.28 -0.94 23.24
N ASP A 430 16.67 -1.58 22.24
CA ASP A 430 16.94 -1.32 20.83
C ASP A 430 16.53 0.13 20.48
N MET A 431 15.32 0.57 20.85
CA MET A 431 14.86 1.95 20.66
C MET A 431 15.67 2.99 21.46
N LEU A 432 16.16 2.64 22.65
CA LEU A 432 17.04 3.53 23.42
C LEU A 432 18.41 3.70 22.75
N SER A 433 18.96 2.63 22.18
CA SER A 433 20.31 2.62 21.61
C SER A 433 20.37 3.12 20.15
N LEU A 434 19.32 2.89 19.36
CA LEU A 434 19.22 3.31 17.96
C LEU A 434 18.54 4.69 17.85
N ASP A 435 17.35 4.84 18.42
CA ASP A 435 16.47 6.00 18.22
C ASP A 435 16.59 7.06 19.34
N LYS A 436 17.27 6.72 20.45
CA LYS A 436 17.40 7.56 21.67
C LYS A 436 16.06 7.82 22.37
N LEU A 437 15.22 6.79 22.46
CA LEU A 437 13.91 6.82 23.11
C LEU A 437 13.97 7.47 24.51
N GLY A 438 13.06 8.42 24.75
CA GLY A 438 12.96 9.18 26.00
C GLY A 438 13.80 10.46 26.06
N SER A 439 14.52 10.80 24.99
CA SER A 439 15.24 12.08 24.85
C SER A 439 14.34 13.19 24.28
N GLN A 440 14.86 14.43 24.19
CA GLN A 440 14.18 15.50 23.45
C GLN A 440 14.06 15.21 21.94
N GLN A 441 14.88 14.30 21.39
CA GLN A 441 14.87 13.96 19.96
C GLN A 441 13.77 12.95 19.64
N GLU A 442 13.67 11.86 20.41
CA GLU A 442 12.54 10.93 20.34
C GLU A 442 11.88 10.75 21.73
N PRO A 443 10.91 11.62 22.08
CA PRO A 443 10.18 11.54 23.34
C PRO A 443 9.13 10.42 23.34
N VAL A 444 8.88 9.84 24.51
CA VAL A 444 7.84 8.81 24.69
C VAL A 444 6.46 9.43 24.44
N ARG A 445 5.62 8.78 23.63
CA ARG A 445 4.27 9.29 23.29
C ARG A 445 3.33 9.15 24.47
N LEU A 446 2.56 10.19 24.79
CA LEU A 446 1.61 10.20 25.91
C LEU A 446 0.50 9.15 25.72
N LYS A 447 0.06 8.88 24.48
CA LYS A 447 -0.86 7.76 24.19
C LYS A 447 -0.31 6.41 24.65
N PHE A 448 0.96 6.13 24.37
CA PHE A 448 1.61 4.86 24.75
C PHE A 448 1.72 4.73 26.28
N LEU A 449 2.16 5.80 26.95
CA LEU A 449 2.26 5.83 28.41
C LEU A 449 0.87 5.64 29.07
N LYS A 450 -0.17 6.32 28.58
CA LYS A 450 -1.54 6.16 29.07
C LYS A 450 -2.10 4.77 28.78
N TYR A 451 -1.89 4.21 27.59
CA TYR A 451 -2.32 2.84 27.25
C TYR A 451 -1.78 1.80 28.23
N LEU A 452 -0.49 1.86 28.58
CA LEU A 452 0.11 0.93 29.54
C LEU A 452 -0.44 1.09 30.97
N MET A 453 -0.95 2.27 31.33
CA MET A 453 -1.62 2.53 32.62
C MET A 453 -3.08 2.08 32.61
N ASP A 454 -3.86 2.54 31.63
CA ASP A 454 -5.30 2.26 31.48
C ASP A 454 -5.60 0.75 31.27
N THR A 455 -4.61 -0.05 30.84
CA THR A 455 -4.75 -1.49 30.58
C THR A 455 -3.88 -2.37 31.50
N ASP A 456 -3.46 -1.83 32.65
CA ASP A 456 -2.72 -2.52 33.73
C ASP A 456 -1.46 -3.28 33.29
N LYS A 457 -0.79 -2.82 32.21
CA LYS A 457 0.45 -3.43 31.66
C LYS A 457 1.67 -3.04 32.50
N HIS A 458 1.61 -3.24 33.82
CA HIS A 458 2.64 -2.79 34.77
C HIS A 458 4.05 -3.27 34.42
N GLN A 459 4.20 -4.48 33.86
CA GLN A 459 5.50 -4.99 33.38
C GLN A 459 6.10 -4.10 32.28
N GLY A 460 5.29 -3.52 31.40
CA GLY A 460 5.74 -2.57 30.38
C GLY A 460 6.24 -1.25 30.98
N LEU A 461 5.54 -0.74 32.00
CA LEU A 461 5.95 0.47 32.74
C LEU A 461 7.24 0.24 33.54
N PHE A 462 7.40 -0.94 34.18
CA PHE A 462 8.65 -1.33 34.83
C PHE A 462 9.79 -1.53 33.82
N ASN A 463 9.53 -2.13 32.65
CA ASN A 463 10.54 -2.25 31.58
C ASN A 463 10.98 -0.85 31.08
N LEU A 464 10.04 0.09 30.92
CA LEU A 464 10.32 1.47 30.53
C LEU A 464 11.24 2.18 31.53
N GLN A 465 10.92 2.11 32.83
CA GLN A 465 11.79 2.65 33.88
C GLN A 465 13.14 1.94 33.96
N ALA A 466 13.19 0.61 33.78
CA ALA A 466 14.42 -0.19 33.88
C ALA A 466 15.37 -0.03 32.67
N VAL A 467 14.93 0.64 31.61
CA VAL A 467 15.70 0.92 30.40
C VAL A 467 16.04 2.41 30.29
N ILE A 468 15.04 3.29 30.34
CA ILE A 468 15.22 4.75 30.16
C ILE A 468 15.53 5.46 31.49
N GLY A 469 15.08 4.90 32.62
CA GLY A 469 15.17 5.50 33.95
C GLY A 469 13.84 6.11 34.43
N GLU A 470 13.82 6.64 35.65
CA GLU A 470 12.63 7.27 36.25
C GLU A 470 12.22 8.58 35.56
N LYS A 471 13.10 9.21 34.77
CA LYS A 471 12.92 10.54 34.20
C LYS A 471 13.23 10.57 32.72
N PHE A 472 12.30 11.06 31.91
CA PHE A 472 12.41 11.10 30.45
C PHE A 472 11.44 12.13 29.87
N TYR A 473 11.61 12.44 28.58
CA TYR A 473 10.74 13.35 27.86
C TYR A 473 9.50 12.64 27.33
N VAL A 474 8.33 13.27 27.49
CA VAL A 474 7.05 12.83 26.95
C VAL A 474 6.45 13.89 26.03
N LEU A 475 5.84 13.45 24.94
CA LEU A 475 5.15 14.31 23.98
C LEU A 475 3.64 14.06 24.03
N ASN A 476 2.86 15.13 24.22
CA ASN A 476 1.40 15.05 24.21
C ASN A 476 0.86 14.96 22.77
N ASP A 477 0.75 13.72 22.29
CA ASP A 477 0.22 13.40 20.98
C ASP A 477 -1.31 13.23 20.95
N PHE A 478 -2.03 13.42 22.06
CA PHE A 478 -3.49 13.56 22.06
C PHE A 478 -3.93 14.96 21.59
N GLU A 479 -3.20 16.00 22.00
CA GLU A 479 -3.46 17.39 21.60
C GLU A 479 -2.52 17.90 20.49
N ASN A 480 -1.81 16.99 19.80
CA ASN A 480 -0.83 17.28 18.75
C ASN A 480 0.19 18.38 19.15
N LYS A 481 0.74 18.32 20.37
CA LYS A 481 1.79 19.24 20.80
C LYS A 481 3.12 18.89 20.13
N GLU A 482 3.89 19.91 19.78
CA GLU A 482 5.24 19.76 19.21
C GLU A 482 6.34 19.80 20.28
N LYS A 483 6.12 20.50 21.41
CA LYS A 483 7.09 20.64 22.50
C LYS A 483 7.02 19.43 23.44
N PRO A 484 8.08 18.60 23.56
CA PRO A 484 8.15 17.57 24.59
C PRO A 484 8.33 18.18 25.98
N GLN A 485 7.94 17.43 27.01
CA GLN A 485 7.96 17.86 28.40
C GLN A 485 8.73 16.83 29.24
N TYR A 486 9.66 17.30 30.06
CA TYR A 486 10.42 16.42 30.94
C TYR A 486 9.55 15.99 32.13
N ILE A 487 9.41 14.67 32.33
CA ILE A 487 8.61 14.10 33.42
C ILE A 487 9.44 13.19 34.31
N LYS A 488 8.93 12.93 35.52
CA LYS A 488 9.23 11.75 36.31
C LYS A 488 8.03 10.79 36.26
N LEU A 489 8.29 9.52 35.96
CA LEU A 489 7.38 8.41 36.24
C LEU A 489 7.81 7.75 37.54
N GLU A 490 6.92 7.68 38.54
CA GLU A 490 7.21 7.04 39.84
C GLU A 490 6.16 5.98 40.18
N ASN A 491 6.63 4.86 40.74
CA ASN A 491 5.83 3.89 41.47
C ASN A 491 6.64 3.51 42.72
N SER A 492 6.17 3.91 43.90
CA SER A 492 6.90 3.76 45.16
C SER A 492 5.94 3.66 46.35
N GLU A 493 6.46 3.38 47.55
CA GLU A 493 5.68 3.42 48.79
C GLU A 493 4.95 4.76 49.00
N LYS A 494 5.57 5.87 48.55
CA LYS A 494 4.99 7.23 48.61
C LYS A 494 3.80 7.43 47.68
N THR A 495 3.72 6.65 46.61
CA THR A 495 2.56 6.63 45.68
C THR A 495 1.61 5.47 46.00
N HIS A 496 1.78 4.80 47.15
CA HIS A 496 1.08 3.58 47.54
C HIS A 496 1.11 2.49 46.44
N PHE A 497 2.29 2.34 45.82
CA PHE A 497 2.58 1.43 44.71
C PHE A 497 1.73 1.64 43.44
N ARG A 498 1.13 2.83 43.28
CA ARG A 498 0.44 3.26 42.06
C ARG A 498 1.38 4.06 41.16
N TRP A 499 1.13 3.99 39.85
CA TRP A 499 1.84 4.78 38.86
C TRP A 499 1.42 6.25 38.92
N GLN A 500 2.40 7.14 39.12
CA GLN A 500 2.21 8.58 39.23
C GLN A 500 3.14 9.31 38.25
N ILE A 501 2.57 10.26 37.50
CA ILE A 501 3.33 11.17 36.64
C ILE A 501 3.55 12.49 37.39
N PHE A 502 4.78 12.99 37.37
CA PHE A 502 5.14 14.34 37.78
C PHE A 502 5.80 15.08 36.62
N ILE A 503 5.36 16.29 36.32
CA ILE A 503 6.03 17.16 35.35
C ILE A 503 7.19 17.85 36.09
N LEU A 504 8.40 17.73 35.56
CA LEU A 504 9.60 18.37 36.10
C LEU A 504 9.83 19.71 35.42
N LYS A 505 10.58 20.62 36.04
CA LYS A 505 11.19 21.73 35.32
C LYS A 505 12.37 21.22 34.46
N ASP A 506 12.44 21.76 33.26
CA ASP A 506 13.55 21.65 32.29
C ASP A 506 14.66 22.67 32.64
#